data_AF-A0AAU8ENF2-F1
#
_entry.id   AF-A0AAU8ENF2-F1
#
_cell.length_a   1.000
_cell.length_b   1.000
_cell.length_c   1.000
_cell.angle_alpha   90.00
_cell.angle_beta   90.00
_cell.angle_gamma   90.00
#
_symmetry.space_group_name_H-M   'P 1'
#
loop_
_entity.id
_entity.type
_entity.pdbx_description
1 polymer ?
#
loop_
_entity_poly.entity_id
_entity_poly.type
_entity_poly.pdbx_seq_one_letter_code
_entity_poly.pdbx_strand_id
1 'polypeptide(L)' 'MNRSQLAQFMKHAPDPEATLMAASTDELAIIVDALYRNLDTPTPVFGAQDWYDLATEELARRSEPASPDAYGAA' A
#
# COMPACT_ATOMS: atom_id res chain seq x y z
N MET A 1 -9.68 2.26 -7.97
CA MET A 1 -9.15 1.20 -8.85
C MET A 1 -10.10 0.00 -8.81
N ASN A 2 -10.35 -0.68 -9.94
CA ASN A 2 -11.19 -1.91 -9.96
C ASN A 2 -10.34 -3.19 -9.91
N ARG A 3 -10.97 -4.37 -9.71
CA ARG A 3 -10.25 -5.66 -9.55
C ARG A 3 -9.35 -6.01 -10.73
N SER A 4 -9.80 -5.80 -11.97
CA SER A 4 -9.00 -6.12 -13.16
C SER A 4 -7.79 -5.21 -13.29
N GLN A 5 -7.96 -3.92 -12.97
CA GLN A 5 -6.87 -2.95 -12.93
C GLN A 5 -5.86 -3.29 -11.82
N LEU A 6 -6.33 -3.69 -10.64
CA LEU A 6 -5.49 -4.13 -9.54
C LEU A 6 -4.65 -5.36 -9.93
N ALA A 7 -5.27 -6.37 -10.52
CA ALA A 7 -4.57 -7.57 -10.97
C ALA A 7 -3.50 -7.25 -12.03
N GLN A 8 -3.81 -6.34 -12.96
CA GLN A 8 -2.85 -5.88 -13.96
C GLN A 8 -1.70 -5.09 -13.32
N PHE A 9 -2.00 -4.18 -12.40
CA PHE A 9 -1.02 -3.41 -11.64
C PHE A 9 -0.04 -4.34 -10.90
N MET A 10 -0.55 -5.27 -10.10
CA MET A 10 0.27 -6.22 -9.34
C MET A 10 1.11 -7.13 -10.25
N LYS A 11 0.60 -7.50 -11.43
CA LYS A 11 1.35 -8.31 -12.40
C LYS A 11 2.51 -7.54 -13.05
N HIS A 12 2.37 -6.23 -13.23
CA HIS A 12 3.37 -5.40 -13.90
C HIS A 12 4.34 -4.70 -12.94
N ALA A 13 4.10 -4.79 -11.64
CA ALA A 13 4.98 -4.26 -10.61
C ALA A 13 5.88 -5.38 -10.06
N PRO A 14 7.15 -5.46 -10.50
CA PRO A 14 8.06 -6.54 -10.11
C PRO A 14 8.53 -6.41 -8.65
N ASP A 15 8.46 -5.21 -8.09
CA ASP A 15 8.82 -4.90 -6.71
C ASP A 15 7.65 -4.15 -6.05
N PRO A 16 6.83 -4.83 -5.23
CA PRO A 16 5.71 -4.22 -4.55
C PRO A 16 6.13 -3.07 -3.65
N GLU A 17 7.21 -3.22 -2.89
CA GLU A 17 7.65 -2.24 -1.90
C GLU A 17 8.13 -0.96 -2.58
N ALA A 18 9.00 -1.08 -3.59
CA ALA A 18 9.46 0.08 -4.36
C ALA A 18 8.32 0.78 -5.10
N THR A 19 7.33 0.01 -5.60
CA THR A 19 6.16 0.56 -6.29
C THR A 19 5.27 1.36 -5.33
N LEU A 20 5.01 0.83 -4.14
CA LEU A 20 4.19 1.49 -3.12
C LEU A 20 4.88 2.74 -2.55
N MET A 21 6.20 2.68 -2.32
CA MET A 21 6.99 3.84 -1.89
C MET A 21 7.00 4.97 -2.94
N ALA A 22 6.99 4.62 -4.23
CA ALA A 22 6.96 5.60 -5.31
C ALA A 22 5.57 6.24 -5.53
N ALA A 23 4.49 5.59 -5.07
CA ALA A 23 3.13 6.13 -5.18
C ALA A 23 2.92 7.33 -4.24
N SER A 24 2.08 8.28 -4.65
CA SER A 24 1.61 9.35 -3.76
C SER A 24 0.69 8.81 -2.67
N THR A 25 0.47 9.58 -1.60
CA THR A 25 -0.39 9.16 -0.48
C THR A 25 -1.83 8.90 -0.93
N ASP A 26 -2.37 9.71 -1.85
CA ASP A 26 -3.71 9.51 -2.41
C ASP A 26 -3.80 8.23 -3.25
N GLU A 27 -2.78 7.97 -4.08
CA GLU A 27 -2.69 6.72 -4.86
C GLU A 27 -2.58 5.50 -3.94
N LEU A 28 -1.78 5.60 -2.88
CA LEU A 28 -1.63 4.54 -1.89
C LEU A 28 -2.95 4.24 -1.18
N ALA A 29 -3.72 5.25 -0.79
CA ALA A 29 -5.04 5.08 -0.20
C ALA A 29 -6.01 4.37 -1.18
N ILE A 30 -5.97 4.71 -2.46
CA ILE A 30 -6.76 4.03 -3.51
C ILE A 30 -6.34 2.58 -3.69
N ILE A 31 -5.04 2.29 -3.61
CA ILE A 31 -4.48 0.93 -3.71
C ILE A 31 -4.92 0.08 -2.52
N VAL A 32 -4.79 0.61 -1.30
CA VAL A 32 -5.21 -0.06 -0.05
C VAL A 32 -6.70 -0.38 -0.07
N ASP A 33 -7.56 0.57 -0.44
CA ASP A 33 -9.02 0.33 -0.53
C ASP A 33 -9.36 -0.75 -1.58
N ALA A 34 -8.68 -0.74 -2.73
CA ALA A 34 -8.90 -1.75 -3.76
C ALA A 34 -8.43 -3.15 -3.34
N LEU A 35 -7.31 -3.23 -2.61
CA LEU A 35 -6.78 -4.48 -2.05
C LEU A 35 -7.72 -5.02 -0.97
N TYR A 36 -8.19 -4.18 -0.04
CA TYR A 36 -9.16 -4.56 0.98
C TYR A 36 -10.44 -5.17 0.37
N ARG A 37 -11.02 -4.48 -0.62
CA ARG A 37 -12.19 -5.00 -1.36
C ARG A 37 -11.89 -6.28 -2.12
N ASN A 38 -10.66 -6.48 -2.58
CA ASN A 38 -10.27 -7.70 -3.28
C ASN A 38 -10.11 -8.89 -2.32
N LEU A 39 -9.57 -8.65 -1.13
CA LEU A 39 -9.44 -9.66 -0.06
C LEU A 39 -10.80 -10.14 0.46
N ASP A 40 -11.81 -9.28 0.44
CA ASP A 40 -13.19 -9.62 0.80
C ASP A 40 -13.92 -10.48 -0.26
N THR A 41 -13.26 -10.82 -1.37
CA THR A 41 -13.86 -11.70 -2.40
C THR A 41 -13.53 -13.18 -2.16
N PRO A 42 -14.36 -14.13 -2.62
CA PRO A 42 -14.08 -15.58 -2.46
C PRO A 42 -12.81 -16.06 -3.20
N THR A 43 -12.28 -15.25 -4.12
CA THR A 43 -11.11 -15.58 -4.95
C THR A 43 -10.20 -14.34 -5.05
N PRO A 44 -9.49 -13.98 -3.99
CA PRO A 44 -8.60 -12.83 -4.03
C PRO A 44 -7.50 -13.01 -5.08
N VAL A 45 -6.96 -11.89 -5.57
CA VAL A 45 -5.81 -11.91 -6.47
C VAL A 45 -4.62 -12.49 -5.72
N PHE A 46 -3.83 -13.33 -6.39
CA PHE A 46 -2.63 -13.92 -5.80
C PHE A 46 -1.67 -12.82 -5.32
N GLY A 47 -1.19 -12.92 -4.08
CA GLY A 47 -0.32 -11.91 -3.44
C GLY A 47 -1.05 -10.66 -2.94
N ALA A 48 -2.39 -10.57 -3.04
CA ALA A 48 -3.13 -9.39 -2.58
C ALA A 48 -2.95 -9.12 -1.08
N GLN A 49 -2.75 -10.18 -0.28
CA GLN A 49 -2.47 -10.06 1.15
C GLN A 49 -1.13 -9.35 1.39
N ASP A 50 -0.05 -9.85 0.79
CA ASP A 50 1.30 -9.27 0.95
C ASP A 50 1.33 -7.81 0.48
N TRP A 51 0.65 -7.52 -0.63
CA TRP A 51 0.51 -6.15 -1.14
C TRP A 51 -0.28 -5.24 -0.19
N TYR A 52 -1.32 -5.76 0.45
CA TYR A 52 -2.13 -5.01 1.40
C TYR A 52 -1.34 -4.67 2.66
N ASP A 53 -0.60 -5.63 3.18
CA ASP A 53 0.23 -5.46 4.38
C ASP A 53 1.31 -4.40 4.14
N LEU A 54 2.04 -4.48 3.01
CA LEU A 54 3.04 -3.46 2.64
C LEU A 54 2.42 -2.07 2.43
N ALA A 55 1.26 -2.00 1.77
CA ALA A 55 0.63 -0.72 1.45
C ALA A 55 0.06 -0.04 2.71
N THR A 56 -0.46 -0.81 3.66
CA THR A 56 -0.95 -0.29 4.94
C THR A 56 0.19 0.12 5.86
N GLU A 57 1.30 -0.63 5.89
CA GLU A 57 2.51 -0.24 6.61
C GLU A 57 3.07 1.09 6.08
N GLU A 58 3.21 1.23 4.76
CA GLU A 58 3.69 2.46 4.14
C GLU A 58 2.74 3.65 4.41
N LEU A 59 1.43 3.41 4.39
CA LEU A 59 0.43 4.45 4.68
C LEU A 59 0.49 4.88 6.15
N ALA A 60 0.69 3.94 7.08
CA ALA A 60 0.89 4.22 8.49
C ALA A 60 2.17 5.03 8.71
N ARG A 61 3.29 4.61 8.11
CA ARG A 61 4.58 5.32 8.16
C ARG A 61 4.49 6.77 7.69
N ARG A 62 3.67 7.06 6.69
CA ARG A 62 3.42 8.43 6.19
C ARG A 62 2.45 9.24 7.07
N SER A 63 1.57 8.55 7.78
CA SER A 63 0.59 9.16 8.67
C SER A 63 1.18 9.48 10.05
N GLU A 64 2.28 8.80 10.43
CA GLU A 64 3.04 9.19 11.60
C GLU A 64 3.55 10.62 11.42
N PRO A 65 3.15 11.57 12.30
CA PRO A 65 3.77 12.88 12.29
C PRO A 65 5.24 12.66 12.59
N ALA A 66 6.11 13.18 11.72
CA ALA A 66 7.56 13.22 11.96
C ALA A 66 7.76 13.82 13.35
N SER A 67 8.00 12.97 14.35
CA SER A 67 8.10 13.42 15.73
C SER A 67 9.30 14.36 15.80
N PRO A 68 9.11 15.66 16.12
CA PRO A 68 10.22 16.60 16.16
C PRO A 68 11.15 16.37 17.35
N ASP A 69 10.85 15.42 18.24
CA ASP A 69 11.49 15.30 19.56
C ASP A 69 12.65 14.29 19.64
N ALA A 70 13.32 13.97 18.52
CA ALA A 70 14.56 13.19 18.54
C ALA A 70 15.84 14.06 18.52
N TYR A 71 15.72 15.40 18.45
CA TYR A 71 16.87 16.32 18.42
C TYR A 71 16.72 17.42 19.49
N GLY A 72 17.15 17.13 20.72
CA GLY A 72 17.15 18.16 21.77
C GLY A 72 17.50 17.70 23.18
N ALA A 73 18.33 16.67 23.35
CA ALA A 73 19.03 16.44 24.60
C ALA A 73 20.47 16.94 24.43
N ALA A 74 20.73 18.19 24.85
CA ALA A 74 22.07 18.72 25.10
C ALA A 74 21.98 19.81 26.18
#